data_AF-A0A8J3QYT2-F1
#
_entry.id   AF-A0A8J3QYT2-F1
#
_cell.length_a   1.000
_cell.length_b   1.000
_cell.length_c   1.000
_cell.angle_alpha   90.00
_cell.angle_beta   90.00
_cell.angle_gamma   90.00
#
_symmetry.space_group_name_H-M   'P 1'
#
loop_
_entity.id
_entity.type
_entity.pdbx_description
1 polymer ?
#
loop_
_entity_poly.entity_id
_entity_poly.type
_entity_poly.pdbx_seq_one_letter_code
_entity_poly.pdbx_strand_id
1 'polypeptide(L)'
;MNRARLLPLVVPAVLAVAFAALIGRGGSDVTKARLEHAIAPTFANLYVQRATILGEPGITVTTIAASASCDRGGPTVRDVGPGPDWICQITFHDDHGQTQNGKFEVQAKADATYVAGGPSKLVGQATLTDKAGRTVPNPVFEFDGAYDPNS
;
A
#
# COMPACT_ATOMS: atom_id res chain seq x y z
N MET A 1 62.54 14.68 16.87
CA MET A 1 61.13 14.88 17.25
C MET A 1 60.25 14.39 16.12
N ASN A 2 59.33 13.48 16.45
CA ASN A 2 58.60 12.54 15.59
C ASN A 2 57.86 13.17 14.39
N ARG A 3 58.21 12.72 13.18
CA ARG A 3 57.30 12.67 12.04
C ARG A 3 56.84 11.22 11.87
N ALA A 4 55.61 11.04 11.40
CA ALA A 4 54.93 9.77 11.12
C ALA A 4 54.25 9.10 12.33
N ARG A 5 53.03 9.55 12.66
CA ARG A 5 51.98 8.73 13.32
C ARG A 5 50.58 9.33 13.18
N LEU A 6 50.28 9.98 12.05
CA LEU A 6 48.93 10.51 11.77
C LEU A 6 48.15 9.70 10.73
N LEU A 7 48.76 8.68 10.13
CA LEU A 7 48.15 7.96 9.00
C LEU A 7 47.22 6.76 9.33
N PRO A 8 47.23 6.09 10.52
CA PRO A 8 46.47 4.84 10.63
C PRO A 8 44.97 5.07 10.92
N LEU A 9 44.55 6.30 11.24
CA LEU A 9 43.18 6.60 11.67
C LEU A 9 42.33 7.30 10.61
N VAL A 10 42.95 7.88 9.57
CA VAL A 10 42.22 8.63 8.54
C VAL A 10 41.51 7.67 7.57
N VAL A 11 42.14 6.55 7.23
CA VAL A 11 41.60 5.55 6.30
C VAL A 11 40.29 4.91 6.80
N PRO A 12 40.18 4.38 8.04
CA PRO A 12 38.93 3.79 8.51
C PRO A 12 37.81 4.82 8.71
N ALA A 13 38.15 6.05 9.10
CA ALA A 13 37.16 7.13 9.26
C ALA A 13 36.56 7.57 7.91
N VAL A 14 37.37 7.68 6.87
CA VAL A 14 36.90 8.03 5.51
C VAL A 14 36.04 6.90 4.92
N LEU A 15 36.41 5.64 5.16
CA LEU A 15 35.59 4.48 4.76
C LEU A 15 34.22 4.46 5.46
N ALA A 16 34.17 4.70 6.78
CA ALA A 16 32.90 4.74 7.51
C ALA A 16 31.96 5.86 7.02
N VAL A 17 32.50 7.03 6.70
CA VAL A 17 31.73 8.16 6.15
C VAL A 17 31.25 7.86 4.72
N ALA A 18 32.07 7.17 3.90
CA ALA A 18 31.69 6.76 2.55
C ALA A 18 30.56 5.70 2.54
N PHE A 19 30.59 4.73 3.47
CA PHE A 19 29.49 3.77 3.63
C PHE A 19 28.21 4.44 4.15
N ALA A 20 28.30 5.36 5.13
CA ALA A 20 27.13 6.10 5.60
C ALA A 20 26.49 6.97 4.50
N ALA A 21 27.29 7.54 3.60
CA ALA A 21 26.80 8.34 2.47
C ALA A 21 26.09 7.51 1.38
N LEU A 22 26.35 6.20 1.28
CA LEU A 22 25.64 5.29 0.37
C LEU A 22 24.28 4.84 0.93
N ILE A 23 24.16 4.76 2.27
CA ILE A 23 22.91 4.35 2.94
C ILE A 23 21.91 5.53 3.03
N GLY A 24 22.40 6.77 2.94
CA GLY A 24 21.60 7.98 3.17
C GLY A 24 21.01 8.68 1.94
N ARG A 25 21.08 8.08 0.73
CA ARG A 25 20.59 8.72 -0.51
C ARG A 25 19.32 8.10 -1.12
N GLY A 26 18.70 7.11 -0.45
CA GLY A 26 17.38 6.61 -0.83
C GLY A 26 16.31 7.31 0.00
N GLY A 27 15.45 8.11 -0.62
CA GLY A 27 14.13 8.38 -0.02
C GLY A 27 13.41 7.05 0.26
N SER A 28 12.48 7.02 1.21
CA SER A 28 11.68 5.80 1.37
C SER A 28 10.95 5.51 0.06
N ASP A 29 11.05 4.27 -0.44
CA ASP A 29 10.23 3.81 -1.55
C ASP A 29 8.73 3.89 -1.24
N VAL A 30 8.37 3.89 0.05
CA VAL A 30 7.02 4.11 0.52
C VAL A 30 6.76 5.61 0.64
N THR A 31 5.95 6.12 -0.27
CA THR A 31 5.43 7.49 -0.27
C THR A 31 3.93 7.47 -0.47
N LYS A 32 3.24 8.55 -0.08
CA LYS A 32 1.81 8.74 -0.33
C LYS A 32 1.43 8.45 -1.79
N ALA A 33 2.09 9.13 -2.72
CA ALA A 33 1.77 9.05 -4.13
C ALA A 33 1.90 7.61 -4.68
N ARG A 34 2.97 6.91 -4.31
CA ARG A 34 3.15 5.51 -4.73
C ARG A 34 2.12 4.58 -4.10
N LEU A 35 1.76 4.79 -2.83
CA LEU A 35 0.73 3.99 -2.17
C LEU A 35 -0.64 4.20 -2.81
N GLU A 36 -1.05 5.45 -3.06
CA GLU A 36 -2.30 5.79 -3.73
C GLU A 36 -2.38 5.19 -5.14
N HIS A 37 -1.28 5.30 -5.90
CA HIS A 37 -1.18 4.75 -7.26
C HIS A 37 -1.25 3.22 -7.28
N ALA A 38 -0.80 2.54 -6.21
CA ALA A 38 -0.84 1.08 -6.11
C ALA A 38 -2.17 0.54 -5.55
N ILE A 39 -2.71 1.17 -4.51
CA ILE A 39 -3.85 0.62 -3.76
C ILE A 39 -5.18 0.73 -4.50
N ALA A 40 -5.44 1.84 -5.17
CA ALA A 40 -6.69 2.07 -5.90
C ALA A 40 -6.92 1.04 -7.03
N PRO A 41 -5.97 0.79 -7.95
CA PRO A 41 -6.16 -0.22 -8.98
C PRO A 41 -6.20 -1.64 -8.40
N THR A 42 -5.40 -1.95 -7.38
CA THR A 42 -5.47 -3.25 -6.69
C THR A 42 -6.87 -3.52 -6.16
N PHE A 43 -7.44 -2.56 -5.42
CA PHE A 43 -8.80 -2.65 -4.90
C PHE A 43 -9.84 -2.85 -6.01
N ALA A 44 -9.77 -2.06 -7.09
CA ALA A 44 -10.73 -2.17 -8.19
C ALA A 44 -10.70 -3.55 -8.86
N ASN A 45 -9.51 -4.11 -9.09
CA ASN A 45 -9.36 -5.45 -9.67
C ASN A 45 -9.94 -6.53 -8.74
N LEU A 46 -9.68 -6.44 -7.43
CA LEU A 46 -10.23 -7.38 -6.44
C LEU A 46 -11.75 -7.24 -6.29
N TYR A 47 -12.29 -6.03 -6.45
CA TYR A 47 -13.74 -5.81 -6.44
C TYR A 47 -14.42 -6.48 -7.64
N VAL A 48 -13.82 -6.38 -8.83
CA VAL A 48 -14.29 -7.11 -10.03
C VAL A 48 -14.18 -8.63 -9.82
N GLN A 49 -13.14 -9.11 -9.16
CA GLN A 49 -13.00 -10.52 -8.81
C GLN A 49 -14.11 -10.97 -7.84
N ARG A 50 -14.43 -10.17 -6.81
CA ARG A 50 -15.56 -10.41 -5.91
C ARG A 50 -16.87 -10.51 -6.69
N ALA A 51 -17.15 -9.55 -7.58
CA ALA A 51 -18.35 -9.58 -8.41
C ALA A 51 -18.44 -10.88 -9.23
N THR A 52 -17.32 -11.33 -9.78
CA THR A 52 -17.23 -12.60 -10.52
C THR A 52 -17.54 -13.82 -9.64
N ILE A 53 -17.05 -13.83 -8.41
CA ILE A 53 -17.32 -14.89 -7.40
C ILE A 53 -18.82 -14.96 -7.08
N LEU A 54 -19.45 -13.80 -6.90
CA LEU A 54 -20.87 -13.68 -6.57
C LEU A 54 -21.78 -13.86 -7.80
N GLY A 55 -21.23 -13.81 -9.01
CA GLY A 55 -21.99 -13.89 -10.25
C GLY A 55 -22.71 -12.58 -10.63
N GLU A 56 -22.23 -11.45 -10.11
CA GLU A 56 -22.71 -10.10 -10.44
C GLU A 56 -22.15 -9.67 -11.82
N PRO A 57 -23.00 -9.53 -12.86
CA PRO A 57 -22.54 -9.17 -14.20
C PRO A 57 -22.30 -7.66 -14.34
N GLY A 58 -21.45 -7.27 -15.30
CA GLY A 58 -21.30 -5.86 -15.71
C GLY A 58 -20.38 -5.00 -14.84
N ILE A 59 -19.79 -5.56 -13.79
CA ILE A 59 -18.82 -4.85 -12.95
C ILE A 59 -17.44 -4.87 -13.61
N THR A 60 -16.85 -3.69 -13.81
CA THR A 60 -15.54 -3.49 -14.43
C THR A 60 -14.71 -2.48 -13.64
N VAL A 61 -13.39 -2.46 -13.83
CA VAL A 61 -12.51 -1.46 -13.20
C VAL A 61 -12.97 -0.03 -13.51
N THR A 62 -13.42 0.21 -14.74
CA THR A 62 -13.91 1.52 -15.19
C THR A 62 -15.21 1.93 -14.50
N THR A 63 -16.13 0.99 -14.27
CA THR A 63 -17.39 1.29 -13.57
C THR A 63 -17.18 1.48 -12.08
N ILE A 64 -16.24 0.75 -11.46
CA ILE A 64 -15.86 0.91 -10.06
C ILE A 64 -15.17 2.27 -9.83
N ALA A 65 -14.38 2.74 -10.80
CA ALA A 65 -13.72 4.06 -10.79
C ALA A 65 -13.02 4.37 -9.45
N ALA A 66 -12.31 3.38 -8.89
CA ALA A 66 -11.68 3.53 -7.59
C ALA A 66 -10.59 4.61 -7.62
N SER A 67 -10.56 5.43 -6.57
CA SER A 67 -9.48 6.37 -6.28
C SER A 67 -9.13 6.30 -4.80
N ALA A 68 -7.92 6.71 -4.44
CA ALA A 68 -7.44 6.67 -3.06
C ALA A 68 -6.86 8.03 -2.65
N SER A 69 -7.13 8.42 -1.41
CA SER A 69 -6.42 9.48 -0.70
C SER A 69 -5.87 8.90 0.58
N CYS A 70 -4.55 8.91 0.72
CA CYS A 70 -3.86 8.32 1.86
C CYS A 70 -3.18 9.38 2.73
N ASP A 71 -3.06 9.08 4.02
CA ASP A 71 -2.25 9.80 4.97
C ASP A 71 -1.60 8.82 5.95
N ARG A 72 -0.45 9.21 6.51
CA ARG A 72 0.24 8.45 7.53
C ARG A 72 0.11 9.19 8.85
N GLY A 73 -0.79 8.74 9.73
CA GLY A 73 -0.89 9.27 11.10
C GLY A 73 -1.26 10.75 11.22
N GLY A 74 -1.89 11.35 10.20
CA GLY A 74 -2.41 12.73 10.26
C GLY A 74 -1.38 13.86 10.01
N PRO A 75 -1.79 15.14 10.17
CA PRO A 75 -1.12 16.31 9.59
C PRO A 75 0.28 16.61 10.16
N THR A 76 0.65 16.04 11.29
CA THR A 76 1.95 16.26 11.94
C THR A 76 2.98 15.19 11.61
N VAL A 77 2.58 14.13 10.89
CA VAL A 77 3.43 13.03 10.48
C VAL A 77 3.65 13.14 8.97
N ARG A 78 4.89 12.95 8.52
CA ARG A 78 5.19 12.97 7.08
C ARG A 78 4.66 11.69 6.44
N ASP A 79 4.01 11.81 5.28
CA ASP A 79 3.51 10.69 4.48
C ASP A 79 4.64 9.95 3.71
N VAL A 80 5.62 9.43 4.46
CA VAL A 80 6.75 8.65 3.96
C VAL A 80 7.11 7.55 4.96
N GLY A 81 7.61 6.44 4.45
CA GLY A 81 8.14 5.36 5.27
C GLY A 81 7.19 4.16 5.44
N PRO A 82 7.75 2.97 5.70
CA PRO A 82 6.96 1.80 6.06
C PRO A 82 6.29 1.99 7.43
N GLY A 83 5.23 1.22 7.69
CA GLY A 83 4.52 1.21 8.96
C GLY A 83 3.06 0.76 8.85
N PRO A 84 2.43 0.39 9.98
CA PRO A 84 1.01 0.02 10.06
C PRO A 84 0.07 1.23 10.23
N ASP A 85 0.60 2.45 10.17
CA ASP A 85 -0.06 3.70 10.51
C ASP A 85 -0.59 4.48 9.29
N TRP A 86 -0.66 3.81 8.13
CA TRP A 86 -1.25 4.37 6.93
C TRP A 86 -2.77 4.16 6.93
N ILE A 87 -3.49 5.23 6.60
CA ILE A 87 -4.92 5.21 6.38
C ILE A 87 -5.18 5.68 4.95
N CYS A 88 -5.91 4.89 4.17
CA CYS A 88 -6.33 5.25 2.83
C CYS A 88 -7.85 5.34 2.76
N GLN A 89 -8.37 6.51 2.42
CA GLN A 89 -9.77 6.67 2.01
C GLN A 89 -9.88 6.24 0.55
N ILE A 90 -10.55 5.11 0.30
CA ILE A 90 -10.84 4.65 -1.05
C ILE A 90 -12.27 5.06 -1.40
N THR A 91 -12.39 5.87 -2.45
CA THR A 91 -13.67 6.25 -3.05
C THR A 91 -13.91 5.36 -4.26
N PHE A 92 -15.10 4.76 -4.36
CA PHE A 92 -15.45 3.87 -5.47
C PHE A 92 -16.97 3.87 -5.70
N HIS A 93 -17.40 3.40 -6.86
CA HIS A 93 -18.81 3.08 -7.11
C HIS A 93 -19.08 1.61 -6.84
N ASP A 94 -20.12 1.31 -6.07
CA ASP A 94 -20.54 -0.08 -5.82
C ASP A 94 -21.26 -0.70 -7.04
N ASP A 95 -21.75 -1.91 -6.86
CA ASP A 95 -22.48 -2.68 -7.87
C ASP A 95 -23.84 -2.07 -8.25
N HIS A 96 -24.32 -1.10 -7.48
CA HIS A 96 -25.50 -0.29 -7.78
C HIS A 96 -25.15 1.11 -8.32
N GLY A 97 -23.88 1.37 -8.60
CA GLY A 97 -23.38 2.66 -9.07
C GLY A 97 -23.41 3.77 -8.00
N GLN A 98 -23.60 3.42 -6.72
CA GLN A 98 -23.58 4.40 -5.64
C GLN A 98 -22.15 4.69 -5.21
N THR A 99 -21.85 5.95 -4.93
CA THR A 99 -20.52 6.34 -4.44
C THR A 99 -20.35 5.92 -2.99
N GLN A 100 -19.31 5.14 -2.72
CA GLN A 100 -18.89 4.69 -1.41
C GLN A 100 -17.54 5.30 -1.04
N ASN A 101 -17.32 5.50 0.26
CA ASN A 101 -16.05 5.96 0.82
C ASN A 101 -15.66 5.05 1.98
N GLY A 102 -14.58 4.29 1.81
CA GLY A 102 -14.09 3.35 2.81
C GLY A 102 -12.76 3.79 3.42
N LYS A 103 -12.66 3.74 4.75
CA LYS A 103 -11.38 3.85 5.47
C LYS A 103 -10.68 2.49 5.45
N PHE A 104 -9.58 2.38 4.73
CA PHE A 104 -8.72 1.20 4.71
C PHE A 104 -7.52 1.42 5.64
N GLU A 105 -7.28 0.45 6.51
CA GLU A 105 -6.08 0.42 7.36
C GLU A 105 -4.98 -0.31 6.61
N VAL A 106 -3.83 0.33 6.45
CA VAL A 106 -2.77 -0.14 5.57
C VAL A 106 -1.46 -0.30 6.33
N GLN A 107 -0.85 -1.48 6.18
CA GLN A 107 0.51 -1.75 6.59
C GLN A 107 1.43 -1.73 5.39
N ALA A 108 2.17 -0.63 5.22
CA ALA A 108 3.22 -0.51 4.21
C ALA A 108 4.50 -1.18 4.70
N LYS A 109 5.08 -2.05 3.89
CA LYS A 109 6.31 -2.78 4.18
C LYS A 109 7.51 -2.17 3.44
N ALA A 110 8.71 -2.41 3.97
CA ALA A 110 9.95 -1.88 3.40
C ALA A 110 10.37 -2.57 2.09
N ASP A 111 9.77 -3.71 1.75
CA ASP A 111 10.06 -4.52 0.56
C ASP A 111 9.18 -4.17 -0.64
N ALA A 112 8.63 -2.94 -0.66
CA ALA A 112 7.69 -2.48 -1.67
C ALA A 112 6.41 -3.36 -1.78
N THR A 113 5.91 -3.84 -0.64
CA THR A 113 4.57 -4.43 -0.54
C THR A 113 3.74 -3.75 0.55
N TYR A 114 2.44 -4.04 0.58
CA TYR A 114 1.54 -3.59 1.64
C TYR A 114 0.42 -4.59 1.87
N VAL A 115 -0.20 -4.51 3.06
CA VAL A 115 -1.46 -5.20 3.40
C VAL A 115 -2.51 -4.13 3.68
N ALA A 116 -3.73 -4.29 3.17
CA ALA A 116 -4.84 -3.38 3.39
C ALA A 116 -6.09 -4.12 3.90
N GLY A 117 -6.66 -3.64 5.00
CA GLY A 117 -7.92 -4.13 5.57
C GLY A 117 -9.06 -3.15 5.34
N GLY A 118 -10.17 -3.63 4.78
CA GLY A 118 -11.35 -2.83 4.45
C GLY A 118 -12.45 -2.88 5.53
N PRO A 119 -13.33 -1.86 5.59
CA PRO A 119 -14.43 -1.84 6.54
C PRO A 119 -15.53 -2.82 6.13
N SER A 120 -15.80 -3.82 6.97
CA SER A 120 -16.72 -4.93 6.64
C SER A 120 -18.16 -4.51 6.30
N LYS A 121 -18.59 -3.34 6.79
CA LYS A 121 -19.89 -2.75 6.44
C LYS A 121 -20.00 -2.34 4.96
N LEU A 122 -18.87 -2.07 4.29
CA LEU A 122 -18.84 -1.68 2.88
C LEU A 122 -18.40 -2.83 1.98
N VAL A 123 -17.33 -3.54 2.36
CA VAL A 123 -16.73 -4.58 1.49
C VAL A 123 -17.27 -5.99 1.76
N GLY A 124 -18.07 -6.16 2.81
CA GLY A 124 -18.60 -7.45 3.26
C GLY A 124 -17.71 -8.15 4.29
N GLN A 125 -18.07 -9.39 4.63
CA GLN A 125 -17.33 -10.21 5.59
C GLN A 125 -16.06 -10.83 4.96
N ALA A 126 -15.20 -11.44 5.78
CA ALA A 126 -13.98 -12.12 5.34
C ALA A 126 -14.23 -13.28 4.36
N THR A 127 -15.45 -13.83 4.37
CA THR A 127 -15.88 -14.87 3.44
C THR A 127 -17.16 -14.47 2.72
N LEU A 128 -17.34 -15.06 1.55
CA LEU A 128 -18.51 -14.93 0.69
C LEU A 128 -19.11 -16.32 0.44
N THR A 129 -20.40 -16.37 0.15
CA THR A 129 -21.01 -17.52 -0.49
C THR A 129 -20.96 -17.29 -2.00
N ASP A 130 -20.20 -18.10 -2.72
CA ASP A 130 -20.11 -17.98 -4.17
C ASP A 130 -21.39 -18.42 -4.88
N LYS A 131 -21.49 -18.18 -6.19
CA LYS A 131 -22.64 -18.57 -7.01
C LYS A 131 -22.95 -20.07 -7.03
N ALA A 132 -22.02 -20.93 -6.60
CA ALA A 132 -22.21 -22.38 -6.47
C ALA A 132 -22.58 -22.80 -5.03
N GLY A 133 -22.78 -21.84 -4.12
CA GLY A 133 -23.14 -22.08 -2.73
C GLY A 133 -21.97 -22.40 -1.80
N ARG A 134 -20.72 -22.23 -2.25
CA ARG A 134 -19.51 -22.54 -1.46
C ARG A 134 -19.05 -21.33 -0.68
N THR A 135 -18.55 -21.56 0.53
CA THR A 135 -17.85 -20.53 1.30
C THR A 135 -16.45 -20.33 0.75
N VAL A 136 -16.14 -19.12 0.29
CA VAL A 136 -14.83 -18.75 -0.28
C VAL A 136 -14.32 -17.45 0.36
N PRO A 137 -13.01 -17.17 0.34
CA PRO A 137 -12.47 -15.90 0.81
C PRO A 137 -13.03 -14.70 0.04
N ASN A 138 -13.27 -13.59 0.74
CA ASN A 138 -13.62 -12.31 0.14
C ASN A 138 -12.34 -11.57 -0.26
N PRO A 139 -12.04 -11.37 -1.55
CA PRO A 139 -10.78 -10.79 -1.99
C PRO A 139 -10.62 -9.30 -1.61
N VAL A 140 -11.68 -8.59 -1.22
CA VAL A 140 -11.63 -7.16 -0.83
C VAL A 140 -11.71 -6.92 0.66
N PHE A 141 -11.85 -7.96 1.49
CA PHE A 141 -11.91 -7.82 2.95
C PHE A 141 -10.54 -7.43 3.53
N GLU A 142 -9.52 -8.19 3.17
CA GLU A 142 -8.12 -7.93 3.47
C GLU A 142 -7.30 -8.42 2.28
N PHE A 143 -6.36 -7.60 1.80
CA PHE A 143 -5.60 -7.92 0.61
C PHE A 143 -4.17 -7.40 0.67
N ASP A 144 -3.28 -8.14 0.03
CA ASP A 144 -1.91 -7.71 -0.22
C ASP A 144 -1.81 -6.96 -1.56
N GLY A 145 -0.82 -6.09 -1.68
CA GLY A 145 -0.42 -5.49 -2.94
C GLY A 145 1.04 -5.11 -2.97
N ALA A 146 1.52 -4.70 -4.14
CA ALA A 146 2.88 -4.26 -4.38
C ALA A 146 2.90 -2.91 -5.08
N TYR A 147 3.92 -2.09 -4.82
CA TYR A 147 4.12 -0.84 -5.57
C TYR A 147 4.64 -1.15 -6.97
N ASP A 148 4.24 -0.35 -7.95
CA ASP A 148 4.86 -0.40 -9.27
C ASP A 148 6.32 0.08 -9.15
N PRO A 149 7.31 -0.73 -9.55
CA PRO A 149 8.72 -0.33 -9.51
C PRO A 149 9.03 0.89 -10.39
N ASN A 150 8.15 1.26 -11.33
CA ASN A 150 8.31 2.38 -12.25
C ASN A 150 7.42 3.60 -11.93
N SER A 151 6.71 3.59 -10.80
CA SER A 151 5.85 4.70 -10.35
C SER A 151 6.58 5.76 -9.53
#